data_AF-A0A934B918-F1
#
_entry.id   AF-A0A934B918-F1
#
_cell.length_a   1.000
_cell.length_b   1.000
_cell.length_c   1.000
_cell.angle_alpha   90.00
_cell.angle_beta   90.00
_cell.angle_gamma   90.00
#
_symmetry.space_group_name_H-M   'P 1'
#
loop_
_entity.id
_entity.type
_entity.pdbx_description
1 polymer ?
#
loop_
_entity_poly.entity_id
_entity_poly.type
_entity_poly.pdbx_seq_one_letter_code
_entity_poly.pdbx_strand_id
1 'polypeptide(L)'
;MPLDADLGKKMLQLITSRYDDRHWRKQIEKTLSLPQTGVTDLVQQQIFVYLKHGLKAYKSRRADPDSWIIGGYATKEVITRAKFQPQLVGSSIKQDDVAFLGTDPGEDVTEAWWEEMLVQWFDVPE
;
A
#
# COMPACT_ATOMS: atom_id res chain seq x y z
N MET A 1 -9.07 -15.76 -4.78
CA MET A 1 -9.50 -14.64 -5.65
C MET A 1 -8.70 -13.39 -5.29
N PRO A 2 -8.20 -12.61 -6.27
CA PRO A 2 -7.53 -11.36 -5.98
C PRO A 2 -8.45 -10.42 -5.19
N LEU A 3 -7.87 -9.52 -4.39
CA LEU A 3 -8.63 -8.65 -3.50
C LEU A 3 -9.63 -7.82 -4.29
N ASP A 4 -10.89 -7.88 -3.85
CA ASP A 4 -11.93 -6.96 -4.32
C ASP A 4 -11.62 -5.52 -3.91
N ALA A 5 -12.47 -4.58 -4.35
CA ALA A 5 -12.26 -3.16 -4.09
C ALA A 5 -12.31 -2.81 -2.59
N ASP A 6 -13.06 -3.55 -1.77
CA ASP A 6 -13.19 -3.26 -0.34
C ASP A 6 -11.95 -3.72 0.44
N LEU A 7 -11.49 -4.94 0.17
CA LEU A 7 -10.28 -5.49 0.76
C LEU A 7 -9.03 -4.77 0.27
N GLY A 8 -8.96 -4.44 -1.02
CA GLY A 8 -7.87 -3.66 -1.59
C GLY A 8 -7.79 -2.24 -0.98
N LYS A 9 -8.94 -1.59 -0.73
CA LYS A 9 -9.00 -0.32 -0.01
C LYS A 9 -8.49 -0.45 1.43
N LYS A 10 -8.95 -1.47 2.18
CA LYS A 10 -8.48 -1.72 3.55
C LYS A 10 -6.96 -1.98 3.60
N MET A 11 -6.44 -2.72 2.62
CA MET A 11 -5.00 -2.96 2.50
C MET A 11 -4.22 -1.65 2.26
N LEU A 12 -4.68 -0.80 1.34
CA LEU A 12 -4.05 0.49 1.10
C LEU A 12 -4.14 1.43 2.32
N GLN A 13 -5.25 1.38 3.06
CA GLN A 13 -5.39 2.08 4.33
C GLN A 13 -4.40 1.57 5.36
N LEU A 14 -4.21 0.25 5.50
CA LEU A 14 -3.20 -0.33 6.39
C LEU A 14 -1.80 0.20 6.09
N ILE A 15 -1.37 0.14 4.82
CA ILE A 15 -0.05 0.63 4.38
C ILE A 15 0.13 2.12 4.71
N THR A 16 -0.93 2.91 4.56
CA THR A 16 -0.83 4.38 4.63
C THR A 16 -1.17 4.97 6.00
N SER A 17 -1.73 4.20 6.94
CA SER A 17 -2.09 4.70 8.27
C SER A 17 -1.23 4.10 9.39
N ARG A 18 -0.88 2.81 9.31
CA ARG A 18 -0.19 2.10 10.41
C ARG A 18 1.32 1.92 10.19
N TYR A 19 1.90 2.60 9.20
CA TYR A 19 3.32 2.48 8.87
C TYR A 19 4.27 2.88 10.02
N ASP A 20 3.83 3.75 10.93
CA ASP A 20 4.65 4.15 12.08
C ASP A 20 4.64 3.12 13.22
N ASP A 21 3.64 2.23 13.26
CA ASP A 21 3.57 1.15 14.22
C ASP A 21 4.58 0.06 13.88
N ARG A 22 5.53 -0.18 14.79
CA ARG A 22 6.57 -1.21 14.63
C ARG A 22 5.99 -2.61 14.47
N HIS A 23 4.83 -2.88 15.07
CA HIS A 23 4.14 -4.16 14.94
C HIS A 23 3.74 -4.45 13.49
N TRP A 24 3.30 -3.43 12.75
CA TRP A 24 2.79 -3.54 11.37
C TRP A 24 3.84 -3.37 10.27
N ARG A 25 5.02 -2.80 10.59
CA ARG A 25 6.03 -2.50 9.57
C ARG A 25 6.41 -3.71 8.72
N LYS A 26 6.68 -4.86 9.35
CA LYS A 26 7.10 -6.07 8.62
C LYS A 26 6.02 -6.57 7.67
N GLN A 27 4.76 -6.50 8.09
CA GLN A 27 3.59 -6.91 7.33
C GLN A 27 3.41 -5.97 6.14
N ILE A 28 3.53 -4.67 6.34
CA ILE A 28 3.49 -3.64 5.28
C ILE A 28 4.63 -3.85 4.27
N GLU A 29 5.86 -4.07 4.74
CA GLU A 29 7.01 -4.36 3.87
C GLU A 29 6.78 -5.62 3.03
N LYS A 30 6.26 -6.68 3.64
CA LYS A 30 5.92 -7.92 2.93
C LYS A 30 4.81 -7.65 1.91
N THR A 31 3.75 -6.92 2.26
CA THR A 31 2.67 -6.54 1.33
C THR A 31 3.22 -5.74 0.15
N LEU A 32 4.11 -4.76 0.37
CA LEU A 32 4.73 -3.97 -0.70
C LEU A 32 5.67 -4.79 -1.60
N SER A 33 6.16 -5.94 -1.13
CA SER A 33 6.96 -6.85 -1.96
C SER A 33 6.11 -7.61 -2.98
N LEU A 34 4.81 -7.78 -2.72
CA LEU A 34 3.87 -8.56 -3.55
C LEU A 34 3.64 -7.96 -4.94
N PRO A 35 3.25 -8.77 -5.94
CA PRO A 35 2.85 -8.27 -7.26
C PRO A 35 1.51 -7.53 -7.19
N GLN A 36 1.32 -6.51 -8.02
CA GLN A 36 0.08 -5.73 -8.08
C GLN A 36 -1.13 -6.53 -8.59
N THR A 37 -0.91 -7.68 -9.21
CA THR A 37 -1.95 -8.55 -9.77
C THR A 37 -2.90 -9.13 -8.72
N GLY A 38 -2.53 -9.06 -7.42
CA GLY A 38 -3.40 -9.48 -6.32
C GLY A 38 -4.48 -8.48 -5.94
N VAL A 39 -4.54 -7.30 -6.57
CA VAL A 39 -5.61 -6.31 -6.41
C VAL A 39 -6.43 -6.28 -7.69
N THR A 40 -7.75 -6.40 -7.62
CA THR A 40 -8.61 -6.41 -8.82
C THR A 40 -8.84 -5.01 -9.40
N ASP A 41 -9.01 -4.01 -8.54
CA ASP A 41 -9.34 -2.66 -8.93
C ASP A 41 -8.12 -1.92 -9.53
N LEU A 42 -8.29 -1.39 -10.75
CA LEU A 42 -7.19 -0.76 -11.49
C LEU A 42 -6.70 0.53 -10.85
N VAL A 43 -7.58 1.29 -10.19
CA VAL A 43 -7.21 2.52 -9.47
C VAL A 43 -6.35 2.17 -8.27
N GLN A 44 -6.76 1.18 -7.49
CA GLN A 44 -6.02 0.67 -6.34
C GLN A 44 -4.69 0.01 -6.75
N GLN A 45 -4.62 -0.67 -7.89
CA GLN A 45 -3.36 -1.16 -8.46
C GLN A 45 -2.38 0.00 -8.73
N GLN A 46 -2.84 1.08 -9.36
CA GLN A 46 -2.01 2.25 -9.64
C GLN A 46 -1.50 2.89 -8.34
N ILE A 47 -2.37 3.04 -7.34
CA ILE A 47 -1.99 3.54 -6.01
C ILE A 47 -0.96 2.62 -5.36
N PHE A 48 -1.18 1.30 -5.38
CA PHE A 48 -0.27 0.33 -4.81
C PHE A 48 1.12 0.39 -5.47
N VAL A 49 1.17 0.44 -6.81
CA VAL A 49 2.41 0.56 -7.57
C VAL A 49 3.13 1.88 -7.27
N TYR A 50 2.41 2.99 -7.13
CA TYR A 50 2.99 4.27 -6.73
C TYR A 50 3.65 4.19 -5.36
N LEU A 51 2.96 3.64 -4.35
CA LEU A 51 3.51 3.43 -3.01
C LEU A 51 4.74 2.51 -3.05
N LYS A 52 4.64 1.43 -3.83
CA LYS A 52 5.73 0.47 -4.09
C LYS A 52 6.96 1.14 -4.73
N HIS A 53 6.82 2.09 -5.63
CA HIS A 53 8.00 2.78 -6.17
C HIS A 53 8.51 3.88 -5.23
N GLY A 54 7.61 4.68 -4.65
CA GLY A 54 7.98 5.81 -3.79
C GLY A 54 8.74 5.39 -2.54
N LEU A 55 8.31 4.30 -1.89
CA LEU A 55 8.90 3.83 -0.64
C LEU A 55 10.20 3.04 -0.84
N LYS A 56 10.43 2.50 -2.04
CA LYS A 56 11.67 1.82 -2.43
C LYS A 56 12.74 2.81 -2.90
N ALA A 57 12.34 3.78 -3.74
CA ALA A 57 13.24 4.75 -4.34
C ALA A 57 13.93 5.67 -3.32
N TYR A 58 13.30 5.91 -2.17
CA TYR A 58 13.88 6.74 -1.12
C TYR A 58 15.19 6.14 -0.54
N LYS A 59 15.43 4.82 -0.71
CA LYS A 59 16.63 4.13 -0.21
C LYS A 59 17.78 4.05 -1.22
N SER A 60 17.49 4.01 -2.52
CA SER A 60 18.48 3.84 -3.61
C SER A 60 19.61 4.88 -3.62
N ARG A 61 19.50 5.97 -2.84
CA ARG A 61 20.55 7.00 -2.68
C ARG A 61 21.62 6.63 -1.65
N ARG A 62 21.43 5.57 -0.85
CA ARG A 62 22.41 5.05 0.11
C ARG A 62 22.74 3.62 -0.32
N ALA A 63 24.03 3.25 -0.30
CA ALA A 63 24.56 1.98 -0.81
C ALA A 63 24.15 0.73 0.02
N ASP A 64 22.93 0.74 0.54
CA ASP A 64 22.36 -0.28 1.40
C ASP A 64 21.59 -1.32 0.56
N PRO A 65 21.40 -2.55 1.08
CA PRO A 65 20.59 -3.58 0.44
C PRO A 65 19.18 -3.07 0.11
N ASP A 66 18.60 -3.60 -0.97
CA ASP A 66 17.29 -3.19 -1.48
C ASP A 66 16.19 -3.48 -0.43
N SER A 67 15.74 -2.45 0.28
CA SER A 67 14.67 -2.57 1.29
C SER A 67 13.76 -1.35 1.27
N TRP A 68 12.55 -1.57 1.74
CA TRP A 68 11.53 -0.55 1.92
C TRP A 68 11.91 0.45 3.02
N ILE A 69 11.55 1.72 2.84
CA ILE A 69 11.61 2.74 3.90
C ILE A 69 10.19 2.96 4.41
N ILE A 70 9.81 2.17 5.40
CA ILE A 70 8.52 2.25 6.09
C ILE A 70 8.71 2.93 7.44
N GLY A 71 7.91 3.96 7.71
CA GLY A 71 8.03 4.77 8.92
C GLY A 71 8.43 6.22 8.64
N GLY A 72 7.95 7.12 9.49
CA GLY A 72 8.41 8.49 9.60
C GLY A 72 8.13 9.35 8.37
N TYR A 73 9.02 10.32 8.16
CA TYR A 73 8.81 11.40 7.20
C TYR A 73 8.69 10.93 5.75
N ALA A 74 9.53 9.98 5.31
CA ALA A 74 9.54 9.54 3.92
C ALA A 74 8.21 8.88 3.53
N THR A 75 7.66 8.00 4.38
CA THR A 75 6.36 7.38 4.13
C THR A 75 5.24 8.42 4.12
N LYS A 76 5.24 9.34 5.10
CA LYS A 76 4.29 10.45 5.16
C LYS A 76 4.34 11.33 3.91
N GLU A 77 5.52 11.64 3.40
CA GLU A 77 5.71 12.48 2.22
C GLU A 77 5.12 11.84 0.97
N VAL A 78 5.38 10.54 0.74
CA VAL A 78 4.82 9.79 -0.40
C VAL A 78 3.29 9.80 -0.37
N ILE A 79 2.69 9.55 0.81
CA ILE A 79 1.23 9.56 0.98
C ILE A 79 0.68 10.97 0.76
N THR A 80 1.32 11.99 1.34
CA THR A 80 0.90 13.39 1.19
C THR A 80 0.97 13.84 -0.26
N ARG A 81 2.01 13.45 -1.00
CA ARG A 81 2.15 13.74 -2.43
C ARG A 81 1.05 13.08 -3.26
N ALA A 82 0.73 11.81 -3.01
CA ALA A 82 -0.37 11.13 -3.69
C ALA A 82 -1.69 11.90 -3.50
N LYS A 83 -1.96 12.38 -2.28
CA LYS A 83 -3.17 13.17 -1.98
C LYS A 83 -3.15 14.56 -2.58
N PHE A 84 -1.99 15.21 -2.70
CA PHE A 84 -1.88 16.57 -3.22
C PHE A 84 -1.84 16.63 -4.75
N GLN A 85 -1.25 15.61 -5.38
CA GLN A 85 -1.10 15.50 -6.84
C GLN A 85 -1.42 14.07 -7.29
N PRO A 86 -2.72 13.69 -7.34
CA PRO A 86 -3.13 12.34 -7.73
C PRO A 86 -2.66 11.92 -9.13
N GLN A 87 -2.43 12.89 -10.03
CA GLN A 87 -1.87 12.65 -11.37
C GLN A 87 -0.46 12.01 -11.36
N LEU A 88 0.28 12.12 -10.24
CA LEU A 88 1.57 11.42 -10.07
C LEU A 88 1.40 9.92 -9.83
N VAL A 89 0.23 9.50 -9.31
CA VAL A 89 -0.14 8.10 -9.12
C VAL A 89 -0.54 7.49 -10.46
N GLY A 90 -1.35 8.22 -11.23
CA GLY A 90 -1.76 7.86 -12.57
C GLY A 90 -2.55 8.99 -13.21
N SER A 91 -2.47 9.13 -14.54
CA SER A 91 -3.09 10.24 -15.26
C SER A 91 -4.62 10.30 -15.15
N SER A 92 -5.26 9.16 -14.88
CA SER A 92 -6.71 9.03 -14.69
C SER A 92 -7.19 9.14 -13.24
N ILE A 93 -6.27 9.23 -12.27
CA ILE A 93 -6.57 9.22 -10.84
C ILE A 93 -7.09 10.58 -10.40
N LYS A 94 -8.18 10.60 -9.64
CA LYS A 94 -8.82 11.79 -9.09
C LYS A 94 -8.55 11.94 -7.59
N GLN A 95 -8.92 13.11 -7.08
CA GLN A 95 -8.79 13.44 -5.66
C GLN A 95 -9.55 12.44 -4.76
N ASP A 96 -10.75 12.03 -5.16
CA ASP A 96 -11.61 11.13 -4.39
C ASP A 96 -11.02 9.72 -4.30
N ASP A 97 -10.29 9.29 -5.34
CA ASP A 97 -9.65 7.98 -5.40
C ASP A 97 -8.50 7.82 -4.39
N VAL A 98 -7.92 8.92 -3.91
CA VAL A 98 -6.82 8.93 -2.94
C VAL A 98 -7.20 9.54 -1.59
N ALA A 99 -8.43 10.04 -1.45
CA ALA A 99 -8.89 10.72 -0.25
C ALA A 99 -8.80 9.84 1.00
N PHE A 100 -9.06 8.53 0.84
CA PHE A 100 -9.05 7.55 1.91
C PHE A 100 -7.65 7.21 2.45
N LEU A 101 -6.58 7.53 1.71
CA LEU A 101 -5.21 7.25 2.14
C LEU A 101 -4.88 7.98 3.45
N GLY A 102 -4.22 7.26 4.36
CA GLY A 102 -3.90 7.73 5.71
C GLY A 102 -5.05 7.61 6.71
N THR A 103 -6.22 7.12 6.30
CA THR A 103 -7.32 6.79 7.22
C THR A 103 -7.10 5.39 7.78
N ASP A 104 -7.23 5.21 9.09
CA ASP A 104 -7.13 3.88 9.71
C ASP A 104 -8.26 2.97 9.21
N PRO A 105 -7.96 1.70 8.84
CA PRO A 105 -8.96 0.77 8.31
C PRO A 105 -9.88 0.16 9.39
N GLY A 106 -9.71 0.51 10.67
CA GLY A 106 -10.50 0.04 11.79
C GLY A 106 -9.93 -1.19 12.50
N GLU A 107 -10.55 -1.54 13.63
CA GLU A 107 -10.10 -2.63 14.50
C GLU A 107 -10.18 -4.02 13.85
N ASP A 108 -11.03 -4.18 12.82
CA ASP A 108 -11.16 -5.41 12.05
C ASP A 108 -9.87 -5.81 11.30
N VAL A 109 -8.99 -4.84 11.03
CA VAL A 109 -7.68 -5.11 10.43
C VAL A 109 -6.73 -5.59 11.51
N THR A 110 -6.70 -6.91 11.68
CA THR A 110 -5.83 -7.64 12.61
C THR A 110 -4.75 -8.43 11.86
N GLU A 111 -3.79 -9.01 12.58
CA GLU A 111 -2.80 -9.90 11.96
C GLU A 111 -3.47 -11.09 11.26
N ALA A 112 -4.49 -11.69 11.87
CA ALA A 112 -5.26 -12.78 11.27
C ALA A 112 -5.92 -12.33 9.96
N TRP A 113 -6.54 -11.16 9.94
CA TRP A 113 -7.08 -10.58 8.71
C TRP A 113 -6.00 -10.39 7.63
N TRP A 114 -4.80 -9.93 8.01
CA TRP A 114 -3.70 -9.73 7.05
C TRP A 114 -3.19 -11.06 6.49
N GLU A 115 -3.12 -12.11 7.31
CA GLU A 115 -2.77 -13.46 6.84
C GLU A 115 -3.81 -14.00 5.86
N GLU A 116 -5.10 -13.85 6.16
CA GLU A 116 -6.19 -14.23 5.26
C GLU A 116 -6.14 -13.43 3.95
N MET A 117 -5.90 -12.12 4.04
CA MET A 117 -5.71 -11.25 2.88
C MET A 117 -4.53 -11.73 2.02
N LEU A 118 -3.44 -12.21 2.62
CA LEU A 118 -2.31 -12.75 1.87
C LEU A 118 -2.67 -14.02 1.12
N VAL A 119 -3.45 -14.91 1.74
CA VAL A 119 -3.93 -16.12 1.07
C VAL A 119 -4.76 -15.74 -0.16
N GLN A 120 -5.71 -14.81 0.01
CA GLN A 120 -6.54 -14.33 -1.10
C GLN A 120 -5.72 -13.67 -2.21
N TRP A 121 -4.68 -12.91 -1.86
CA TRP A 121 -3.79 -12.24 -2.82
C TRP A 121 -3.19 -13.18 -3.87
N PHE A 122 -2.90 -14.43 -3.48
CA PHE A 122 -2.24 -15.43 -4.34
C PHE A 122 -3.19 -16.49 -4.89
N ASP A 123 -4.44 -16.49 -4.44
CA ASP A 123 -5.41 -17.49 -4.82
C ASP A 123 -5.94 -17.17 -6.23
N VAL A 124 -5.34 -17.84 -7.22
CA VAL A 124 -5.71 -17.79 -8.65
C VAL A 124 -6.89 -18.75 -8.84
N PRO A 125 -8.00 -18.34 -9.46
CA PRO A 125 -9.05 -19.29 -9.83
C PRO A 125 -8.47 -20.34 -10.79
N GLU A 126 -8.70 -21.63 -10.52
CA GLU A 126 -8.52 -22.71 -11.50
C GLU A 126 -9.42 -22.51 -12.73
#